data_AF-A0A2V6HAJ8-F1
#
_entry.id   AF-A0A2V6HAJ8-F1
#
_cell.length_a   1.000
_cell.length_b   1.000
_cell.length_c   1.000
_cell.angle_alpha   90.00
_cell.angle_beta   90.00
_cell.angle_gamma   90.00
#
_symmetry.space_group_name_H-M   'P 1'
#
loop_
_entity.id
_entity.type
_entity.pdbx_description
1 polymer ?
#
loop_
_entity_poly.entity_id
_entity_poly.type
_entity_poly.pdbx_seq_one_letter_code
_entity_poly.pdbx_strand_id
1 'polypeptide(L)' 'MTASEVIEEIERLPSKEKTEVLTALLRSRTTKRQLSPDELVALADQMVATKDPEEADRLEKEILAGFYGR' A
#
# COMPACT_ATOMS: atom_id res chain seq x y z
N MET A 1 4.21 11.28 -22.57
CA MET A 1 3.38 11.12 -21.38
C MET A 1 4.11 11.68 -20.17
N THR A 2 3.83 12.94 -19.87
CA THR A 2 4.33 13.68 -18.70
C THR A 2 3.21 13.79 -17.65
N ALA A 3 3.55 14.15 -16.41
CA ALA A 3 2.55 14.34 -15.36
C ALA A 3 1.49 15.39 -15.74
N SER A 4 1.89 16.46 -16.43
CA SER A 4 0.99 17.48 -16.94
C SER A 4 0.02 16.93 -18.00
N GLU A 5 0.51 16.12 -18.93
CA GLU A 5 -0.32 15.48 -19.96
C GLU A 5 -1.38 14.56 -19.33
N VAL A 6 -1.01 13.80 -18.27
CA VAL A 6 -1.94 12.92 -17.55
C VAL A 6 -3.04 13.70 -16.83
N ILE A 7 -2.70 14.84 -16.22
CA ILE A 7 -3.69 15.68 -15.53
C ILE A 7 -4.69 16.27 -16.53
N GLU A 8 -4.22 16.77 -17.66
CA GLU A 8 -5.10 17.28 -18.72
C GLU A 8 -6.05 16.20 -19.26
N GLU A 9 -5.58 14.96 -19.40
CA GLU A 9 -6.45 13.85 -19.80
C GLU A 9 -7.52 13.56 -18.75
N ILE A 10 -7.16 13.51 -17.46
CA ILE A 10 -8.11 13.31 -16.35
C ILE A 10 -9.15 14.44 -16.29
N GLU A 11 -8.74 15.69 -16.54
CA GLU A 11 -9.65 16.84 -16.57
C GLU A 11 -10.67 16.77 -17.71
N ARG A 12 -10.35 16.09 -18.81
CA ARG A 12 -11.26 15.91 -19.96
C ARG A 12 -12.20 14.70 -19.83
N LEU A 13 -12.00 13.85 -18.82
CA LEU A 13 -12.85 12.68 -18.60
C LEU A 13 -14.31 13.04 -18.22
N PRO A 14 -15.29 12.20 -18.59
CA PRO A 14 -16.64 12.28 -18.04
C PRO A 14 -16.65 12.18 -16.51
N SER A 15 -17.64 12.79 -15.85
CA SER A 15 -17.74 12.82 -14.38
C SER A 15 -17.70 11.43 -13.72
N LYS A 16 -18.28 10.42 -14.41
CA LYS A 16 -18.23 9.03 -13.96
C LYS A 16 -16.79 8.49 -13.89
N GLU A 17 -16.03 8.69 -14.96
CA GLU A 17 -14.65 8.21 -15.06
C GLU A 17 -13.71 8.98 -14.12
N LYS A 18 -13.92 10.29 -13.92
CA LYS A 18 -13.22 11.06 -12.87
C LYS A 18 -13.43 10.46 -11.47
N THR A 19 -14.64 10.01 -11.19
CA THR A 19 -14.99 9.35 -9.91
C THR A 19 -14.28 8.01 -9.77
N GLU A 20 -14.16 7.25 -10.85
CA GLU A 20 -13.42 5.98 -10.89
C GLU A 20 -11.91 6.21 -10.67
N VAL A 21 -11.32 7.22 -11.32
CA VAL A 21 -9.92 7.63 -11.09
C VAL A 21 -9.71 8.04 -9.64
N LEU A 22 -10.59 8.87 -9.07
CA LEU A 22 -10.52 9.26 -7.66
C LEU A 22 -10.62 8.04 -6.73
N THR A 23 -11.54 7.11 -7.02
CA THR A 23 -11.71 5.87 -6.24
C THR A 23 -10.46 4.99 -6.30
N ALA A 24 -9.84 4.86 -7.49
CA ALA A 24 -8.60 4.13 -7.66
C ALA A 24 -7.43 4.79 -6.91
N LEU A 25 -7.35 6.13 -6.91
CA LEU A 25 -6.36 6.89 -6.14
C LEU A 25 -6.57 6.75 -4.62
N LEU A 26 -7.82 6.72 -4.15
CA LEU A 26 -8.14 6.49 -2.74
C LEU A 26 -7.81 5.04 -2.33
N ARG A 27 -8.14 4.05 -3.16
CA ARG A 27 -7.78 2.64 -2.91
C ARG A 27 -6.28 2.41 -2.90
N SER A 28 -5.54 3.02 -3.83
CA SER A 28 -4.07 2.99 -3.83
C SER A 28 -3.43 3.82 -2.72
N ARG A 29 -4.19 4.69 -2.04
CA ARG A 29 -3.78 5.25 -0.74
C ARG A 29 -4.18 4.37 0.44
N THR A 30 -5.11 3.44 0.27
CA THR A 30 -5.51 2.49 1.32
C THR A 30 -4.51 1.35 1.47
N THR A 31 -3.53 1.23 0.56
CA THR A 31 -2.32 0.42 0.79
C THR A 31 -1.41 1.01 1.87
N LYS A 32 -1.69 2.24 2.35
CA LYS A 32 -1.14 2.84 3.57
C LYS A 32 -2.00 2.54 4.81
N ARG A 33 -2.73 1.43 4.81
CA ARG A 33 -3.50 1.03 6.00
C ARG A 33 -2.50 0.52 7.04
N GLN A 34 -2.55 1.12 8.24
CA GLN A 34 -1.83 0.54 9.37
C GLN A 34 -2.36 -0.87 9.63
N LEU A 35 -1.45 -1.83 9.74
CA LEU A 35 -1.81 -3.18 10.16
C LEU A 35 -2.39 -3.12 11.58
N SER A 36 -3.42 -3.93 11.80
CA SER A 36 -3.97 -4.12 13.14
C SER A 36 -2.94 -4.83 14.04
N PRO A 37 -3.08 -4.74 15.37
CA PRO A 37 -2.19 -5.45 16.30
C PRO A 37 -2.08 -6.95 16.01
N ASP A 38 -3.19 -7.61 15.68
CA ASP A 38 -3.21 -9.05 15.38
C ASP A 38 -2.43 -9.39 14.11
N GLU A 39 -2.51 -8.54 13.08
CA GLU A 39 -1.74 -8.70 11.83
C GLU A 39 -0.24 -8.50 12.08
N LEU A 40 0.14 -7.54 12.93
CA LEU A 40 1.54 -7.31 13.31
C LEU A 40 2.11 -8.48 14.12
N VAL A 41 1.34 -9.04 15.05
CA VAL A 41 1.73 -10.21 15.84
C VAL A 41 1.93 -11.43 14.93
N ALA A 42 1.02 -11.66 13.98
CA ALA A 42 1.16 -12.77 13.03
C ALA A 42 2.45 -12.69 12.21
N LEU A 43 2.82 -11.50 11.73
CA LEU A 43 4.08 -11.29 11.00
C LEU A 43 5.30 -11.49 11.91
N ALA A 44 5.24 -11.04 13.16
CA ALA A 44 6.32 -11.24 14.14
C ALA A 44 6.51 -12.73 14.46
N ASP A 45 5.43 -13.49 14.62
CA ASP A 45 5.49 -14.94 14.84
C ASP A 45 6.11 -15.66 13.64
N GLN A 46 5.77 -15.26 12.42
CA GLN A 46 6.39 -15.78 11.20
C GLN A 46 7.89 -15.46 11.13
N MET A 47 8.29 -14.26 11.56
CA MET A 47 9.68 -13.82 11.59
C MET A 47 10.51 -14.60 12.62
N VAL A 48 9.92 -14.98 13.75
CA VAL A 48 10.59 -15.84 14.74
C VAL A 48 10.67 -17.29 14.27
N ALA A 49 9.66 -17.76 13.53
CA ALA A 49 9.60 -19.13 13.04
C ALA A 49 10.51 -19.39 11.82
N THR A 50 10.85 -18.36 11.05
CA THR A 50 11.70 -18.52 9.86
C THR A 50 13.16 -18.78 10.23
N LYS A 51 13.81 -19.64 9.45
CA LYS A 51 15.27 -19.89 9.52
C LYS A 51 16.03 -19.22 8.38
N ASP A 52 15.29 -18.61 7.46
CA ASP A 52 15.84 -17.90 6.31
C ASP A 52 16.06 -16.43 6.70
N PRO A 53 17.32 -15.96 6.73
CA PRO A 53 17.62 -14.57 7.07
C PRO A 53 17.05 -13.58 6.05
N GLU A 54 16.95 -13.94 4.76
CA GLU A 54 16.37 -13.04 3.76
C GLU A 54 14.86 -12.85 3.98
N GLU A 55 14.19 -13.92 4.41
CA GLU A 55 12.77 -13.88 4.76
C GLU A 55 12.53 -13.06 6.04
N ALA A 56 13.42 -13.19 7.04
CA ALA A 56 13.35 -12.37 8.25
C ALA A 56 13.45 -10.87 7.92
N ASP A 57 14.38 -10.49 7.03
CA ASP A 57 14.55 -9.10 6.57
C ASP A 57 13.32 -8.57 5.81
N ARG A 58 12.61 -9.45 5.07
CA ARG A 58 11.35 -9.08 4.39
C ARG A 58 10.23 -8.84 5.40
N LEU A 59 10.06 -9.75 6.35
CA LEU A 59 9.03 -9.66 7.38
C LEU A 59 9.24 -8.43 8.28
N GLU A 60 10.48 -8.09 8.63
CA GLU A 60 10.78 -6.86 9.38
C GLU A 60 10.32 -5.61 8.62
N LYS A 61 10.60 -5.53 7.32
CA LYS A 61 10.17 -4.39 6.48
C LYS A 61 8.65 -4.30 6.40
N GLU A 62 7.96 -5.43 6.31
CA GLU A 62 6.51 -5.49 6.24
C GLU A 62 5.86 -5.08 7.57
N ILE A 63 6.43 -5.52 8.70
CA ILE A 63 6.02 -5.07 10.05
C ILE A 63 6.18 -3.56 10.19
N LEU A 64 7.32 -3.00 9.78
CA LEU A 64 7.56 -1.56 9.86
C LEU A 64 6.65 -0.76 8.90
N ALA A 65 6.48 -1.21 7.67
CA ALA A 65 5.56 -0.59 6.71
C ALA A 65 4.12 -0.61 7.26
N GLY A 66 3.69 -1.75 7.77
CA GLY A 66 2.38 -1.94 8.39
C GLY A 66 2.15 -1.13 9.65
N PHE A 67 3.13 -1.05 10.55
CA PHE A 67 3.03 -0.26 11.78
C PHE A 67 2.92 1.24 11.48
N TYR A 68 3.72 1.73 10.54
CA TYR A 68 3.72 3.15 10.17
C TYR A 68 2.70 3.52 9.08
N GLY A 69 2.02 2.54 8.47
CA GLY A 69 1.11 2.74 7.33
C GLY A 69 1.81 3.35 6.12
N ARG A 70 2.98 2.80 5.74
CA ARG A 70 3.85 3.35 4.68
C ARG A 70 3.86 2.51 3.41
#